data_AF-A0A1H4RF38-F1
#
_entry.id   AF-A0A1H4RF38-F1
#
_cell.length_a   1.000
_cell.length_b   1.000
_cell.length_c   1.000
_cell.angle_alpha   90.00
_cell.angle_beta   90.00
_cell.angle_gamma   90.00
#
_symmetry.space_group_name_H-M   'P 1'
#
loop_
_entity.id
_entity.type
_entity.pdbx_description
1 polymer ?
#
loop_
_entity_poly.entity_id
_entity_poly.type
_entity_poly.pdbx_seq_one_letter_code
_entity_poly.pdbx_strand_id
1 'polypeptide(L)'
;MKNILIAAALLLPLAAQAADKQLIERGKYLARAADCVACHSVEGGAEYAGGLPLESPFGTIYGTNITPDKQYGIGEYSADDFYRAVAEGERRDGSKLYPAMPYTSYHLLKREDSDAIYAYLMSLEPIAKPSPQTSLSFPFNVRFGLGFWNMLYKNRVQMLPSEGKSETWQRGQYLVEALGHCGECHTPRNALGALQQDQRLQGGVLLGYEAPSLLAEDLAERGWSTDDLATFLKHGISAQGSMFNEMYPVLHHSTQYLPLDDHKAMATYLLGDQPPAPRKVNAVAFKQLDASAQQGRQHYLNLCAGCHGVAGEGVPHVAVAMDGNTTLRLNDARNLLRVIDDGIKEQQFTGFERMQPMPGFSDKLDDGQMRDLLHYLRQTWGGQAAELSPQQVGQLRSEKGH
;
A
#
# COMPACT_ATOMS: atom_id res chain seq x y z
N MET A 1 -49.73 6.73 -35.14
CA MET A 1 -48.74 5.66 -34.92
C MET A 1 -47.33 5.99 -35.41
N LYS A 2 -47.11 6.86 -36.41
CA LYS A 2 -45.75 7.26 -36.86
C LYS A 2 -44.94 8.12 -35.85
N ASN A 3 -45.58 8.92 -35.00
CA ASN A 3 -44.87 9.79 -34.05
C ASN A 3 -44.38 9.08 -32.77
N ILE A 4 -44.92 7.90 -32.44
CA ILE A 4 -44.48 7.10 -31.27
C ILE A 4 -43.22 6.29 -31.60
N LEU A 5 -43.05 5.88 -32.86
CA LEU A 5 -41.88 5.14 -33.33
C LEU A 5 -40.60 5.99 -33.41
N ILE A 6 -40.73 7.30 -33.66
CA ILE A 6 -39.57 8.21 -33.72
C ILE A 6 -39.05 8.53 -32.31
N ALA A 7 -39.92 8.64 -31.31
CA ALA A 7 -39.52 8.84 -29.92
C ALA A 7 -38.78 7.61 -29.35
N ALA A 8 -39.19 6.39 -29.70
CA ALA A 8 -38.53 5.17 -29.27
C ALA A 8 -37.14 4.97 -29.91
N ALA A 9 -36.95 5.42 -31.17
CA ALA A 9 -35.67 5.31 -31.87
C ALA A 9 -34.59 6.30 -31.38
N LEU A 10 -34.99 7.44 -30.80
CA LEU A 10 -34.07 8.42 -30.20
C LEU A 10 -33.68 8.08 -28.75
N LEU A 11 -34.50 7.31 -28.03
CA LEU A 11 -34.23 6.93 -26.63
C LEU A 11 -33.19 5.80 -26.49
N LEU A 12 -33.12 4.89 -27.46
CA LEU A 12 -32.15 3.79 -27.50
C LEU A 12 -30.67 4.23 -27.55
N PRO A 13 -30.25 5.16 -28.44
CA PRO A 13 -28.85 5.60 -28.50
C PRO A 13 -28.43 6.42 -27.27
N LEU A 14 -29.34 7.20 -26.66
CA LEU A 14 -29.04 7.90 -25.41
C LEU A 14 -28.85 6.95 -24.22
N ALA A 15 -29.67 5.90 -24.13
CA ALA A 15 -29.54 4.89 -23.07
C ALA A 15 -28.25 4.08 -23.20
N ALA A 16 -27.86 3.71 -24.42
CA ALA A 16 -26.59 3.03 -24.70
C ALA A 16 -25.38 3.90 -24.36
N GLN A 17 -25.37 5.17 -24.80
CA GLN A 17 -24.29 6.10 -24.49
C GLN A 17 -24.18 6.42 -22.99
N ALA A 18 -25.31 6.48 -22.28
CA ALA A 18 -25.32 6.64 -20.82
C ALA A 18 -24.77 5.40 -20.11
N ALA A 19 -25.11 4.20 -20.59
CA ALA A 19 -24.60 2.94 -20.06
C ALA A 19 -23.07 2.81 -20.27
N ASP A 20 -22.57 3.16 -21.45
CA ASP A 20 -21.12 3.18 -21.75
C ASP A 20 -20.37 4.14 -20.85
N LYS A 21 -20.92 5.35 -20.64
CA LYS A 21 -20.34 6.33 -19.72
C LYS A 21 -20.31 5.81 -18.27
N GLN A 22 -21.38 5.19 -17.80
CA GLN A 22 -21.43 4.62 -16.45
C GLN A 22 -20.41 3.48 -16.28
N LEU A 23 -20.24 2.64 -17.30
CA LEU A 23 -19.23 1.57 -17.32
C LEU A 23 -17.82 2.15 -17.22
N ILE A 24 -17.50 3.18 -18.02
CA ILE A 24 -16.20 3.86 -18.02
C ILE A 24 -15.93 4.53 -16.67
N GLU A 25 -16.89 5.23 -16.08
CA GLU A 25 -16.72 5.86 -14.76
C GLU A 25 -16.52 4.80 -13.65
N ARG A 26 -17.25 3.69 -13.71
CA ARG A 26 -17.01 2.55 -12.81
C ARG A 26 -15.61 1.97 -13.02
N GLY A 27 -15.19 1.81 -14.27
CA GLY A 27 -13.86 1.34 -14.63
C GLY A 27 -12.74 2.25 -14.11
N LYS A 28 -12.93 3.56 -14.21
CA LYS A 28 -12.01 4.56 -13.65
C LYS A 28 -11.87 4.43 -12.15
N TYR A 29 -13.00 4.32 -11.44
CA TYR A 29 -13.02 4.09 -10.01
C TYR A 29 -12.29 2.78 -9.65
N LEU A 30 -12.59 1.67 -10.35
CA LEU A 30 -11.96 0.38 -10.09
C LEU A 30 -10.47 0.36 -10.43
N ALA A 31 -10.04 1.04 -11.48
CA ALA A 31 -8.63 1.16 -11.85
C ALA A 31 -7.83 1.94 -10.78
N ARG A 32 -8.45 2.94 -10.13
CA ARG A 32 -7.89 3.62 -8.96
C ARG A 32 -7.90 2.70 -7.74
N ALA A 33 -9.01 2.03 -7.44
CA ALA A 33 -9.10 1.08 -6.32
C ALA A 33 -8.11 -0.08 -6.44
N ALA A 34 -7.81 -0.52 -7.67
CA ALA A 34 -6.83 -1.54 -7.98
C ALA A 34 -5.39 -1.02 -8.06
N ASP A 35 -5.17 0.28 -7.86
CA ASP A 35 -3.87 0.95 -7.91
C ASP A 35 -3.08 0.78 -9.23
N CYS A 36 -3.79 0.59 -10.35
CA CYS A 36 -3.17 0.36 -11.66
C CYS A 36 -2.20 1.49 -12.05
N VAL A 37 -2.54 2.73 -11.71
CA VAL A 37 -1.78 3.92 -12.11
C VAL A 37 -0.43 4.00 -11.40
N ALA A 38 -0.30 3.48 -10.17
CA ALA A 38 0.95 3.51 -9.41
C ALA A 38 2.05 2.75 -10.15
N CYS A 39 1.76 1.55 -10.64
CA CYS A 39 2.76 0.72 -11.33
C CYS A 39 2.89 1.04 -12.83
N HIS A 40 1.80 1.51 -13.46
CA HIS A 40 1.75 1.73 -14.91
C HIS A 40 1.99 3.19 -15.32
N SER A 41 2.53 4.03 -14.45
CA SER A 41 2.87 5.43 -14.77
C SER A 41 4.23 5.81 -14.19
N VAL A 42 4.84 6.86 -14.73
CA VAL A 42 6.06 7.46 -14.17
C VAL A 42 5.81 8.92 -13.87
N GLU A 43 6.54 9.48 -12.90
CA GLU A 43 6.48 10.90 -12.59
C GLU A 43 6.79 11.74 -13.83
N GLY A 44 5.95 12.75 -14.10
CA GLY A 44 6.04 13.59 -15.30
C GLY A 44 5.67 12.90 -16.63
N GLY A 45 5.30 11.62 -16.60
CA GLY A 45 4.82 10.87 -17.76
C GLY A 45 3.30 10.90 -17.94
N ALA A 46 2.82 10.38 -19.07
CA ALA A 46 1.39 10.14 -19.26
C ALA A 46 0.92 8.97 -18.37
N GLU A 47 -0.27 9.11 -17.76
CA GLU A 47 -0.87 8.03 -16.97
C GLU A 47 -1.00 6.75 -17.80
N TYR A 48 -0.73 5.60 -17.19
CA TYR A 48 -0.85 4.26 -17.78
C TYR A 48 0.12 3.93 -18.93
N ALA A 49 1.02 4.84 -19.30
CA ALA A 49 1.99 4.65 -20.37
C ALA A 49 3.22 3.79 -19.99
N GLY A 50 3.25 3.26 -18.76
CA GLY A 50 4.29 2.37 -18.26
C GLY A 50 5.63 3.04 -17.98
N GLY A 51 6.60 2.21 -17.60
CA GLY A 51 8.01 2.58 -17.44
C GLY A 51 8.50 2.73 -16.00
N LEU A 52 7.64 2.53 -14.99
CA LEU A 52 8.08 2.58 -13.60
C LEU A 52 9.04 1.42 -13.30
N PRO A 53 10.24 1.68 -12.78
CA PRO A 53 11.12 0.63 -12.27
C PRO A 53 10.61 0.12 -10.92
N LEU A 54 10.38 -1.18 -10.84
CA LEU A 54 10.17 -1.94 -9.61
C LEU A 54 11.45 -2.71 -9.32
N GLU A 55 12.25 -2.16 -8.41
CA GLU A 55 13.50 -2.79 -7.98
C GLU A 55 13.19 -3.98 -7.05
N SER A 56 13.93 -5.07 -7.24
CA SER A 56 13.84 -6.25 -6.39
C SER A 56 15.22 -6.91 -6.27
N PRO A 57 15.42 -7.85 -5.35
CA PRO A 57 16.68 -8.58 -5.20
C PRO A 57 17.02 -9.41 -6.44
N PHE A 58 16.02 -9.69 -7.28
CA PHE A 58 16.14 -10.49 -8.50
C PHE A 58 16.46 -9.63 -9.73
N GLY A 59 16.41 -8.31 -9.62
CA GLY A 59 16.58 -7.35 -10.71
C GLY A 59 15.39 -6.38 -10.82
N THR A 60 15.32 -5.64 -11.92
CA THR A 60 14.32 -4.58 -12.12
C THR A 60 13.23 -5.04 -13.07
N ILE A 61 11.98 -4.94 -12.62
CA ILE A 61 10.78 -5.16 -13.42
C ILE A 61 10.21 -3.80 -13.79
N TYR A 62 9.74 -3.62 -15.03
CA TYR A 62 9.14 -2.36 -15.44
C TYR A 62 7.64 -2.49 -15.66
N GLY A 63 6.88 -1.49 -15.20
CA GLY A 63 5.47 -1.34 -15.53
C GLY A 63 5.26 -1.26 -17.04
N THR A 64 4.31 -2.03 -17.57
CA THR A 64 4.01 -2.02 -19.01
C THR A 64 3.12 -0.84 -19.39
N ASN A 65 3.16 -0.42 -20.64
CA ASN A 65 2.16 0.48 -21.19
C ASN A 65 0.82 -0.26 -21.31
N ILE A 66 -0.24 0.25 -20.68
CA ILE A 66 -1.60 -0.31 -20.72
C ILE A 66 -2.61 0.68 -21.32
N THR A 67 -2.12 1.66 -22.09
CA THR A 67 -2.98 2.53 -22.91
C THR A 67 -3.50 1.78 -24.15
N PRO A 68 -4.47 2.34 -24.89
CA PRO A 68 -5.05 1.71 -26.09
C PRO A 68 -4.12 1.67 -27.30
N ASP A 69 -2.86 2.04 -27.15
CA ASP A 69 -1.88 1.96 -28.21
C ASP A 69 -1.73 0.50 -28.70
N LYS A 70 -1.76 0.32 -30.02
CA LYS A 70 -1.77 -1.01 -30.65
C LYS A 70 -0.40 -1.68 -30.72
N GLN A 71 0.68 -0.88 -30.63
CA GLN A 71 2.03 -1.38 -30.81
C GLN A 71 2.72 -1.66 -29.47
N TYR A 72 2.56 -0.75 -28.52
CA TYR A 72 3.23 -0.76 -27.23
C TYR A 72 2.27 -0.95 -26.05
N GLY A 73 0.98 -0.65 -26.24
CA GLY A 73 -0.07 -0.77 -25.24
C GLY A 73 -0.89 -2.07 -25.33
N ILE A 74 -2.13 -2.00 -24.85
CA ILE A 74 -3.10 -3.11 -24.86
C ILE A 74 -4.13 -2.99 -25.99
N GLY A 75 -3.89 -2.14 -27.00
CA GLY A 75 -4.86 -1.84 -28.06
C GLY A 75 -5.34 -3.03 -28.90
N GLU A 76 -4.59 -4.15 -28.89
CA GLU A 76 -4.91 -5.40 -29.59
C GLU A 76 -5.45 -6.50 -28.65
N TYR A 77 -5.62 -6.20 -27.36
CA TYR A 77 -6.23 -7.12 -26.40
C TYR A 77 -7.75 -7.15 -26.63
N SER A 78 -8.36 -8.32 -26.40
CA SER A 78 -9.79 -8.40 -26.11
C SER A 78 -10.03 -8.24 -24.60
N ALA A 79 -11.29 -8.05 -24.20
CA ALA A 79 -11.66 -8.08 -22.78
C ALA A 79 -11.29 -9.41 -22.11
N ASP A 80 -11.38 -10.53 -22.83
CA ASP A 80 -10.96 -11.85 -22.34
C ASP A 80 -9.43 -11.95 -22.18
N ASP A 81 -8.66 -11.37 -23.10
CA ASP A 81 -7.20 -11.31 -22.99
C ASP A 81 -6.77 -10.44 -21.81
N PHE A 82 -7.48 -9.33 -21.58
CA PHE A 82 -7.25 -8.45 -20.44
C PHE A 82 -7.55 -9.18 -19.12
N TYR A 83 -8.72 -9.81 -19.01
CA TYR A 83 -9.09 -10.59 -17.82
C TYR A 83 -8.06 -11.69 -17.54
N ARG A 84 -7.65 -12.45 -18.56
CA ARG A 84 -6.63 -13.50 -18.42
C ARG A 84 -5.27 -12.93 -17.98
N ALA A 85 -4.87 -11.78 -18.50
CA ALA A 85 -3.63 -11.13 -18.07
C ALA A 85 -3.68 -10.71 -16.59
N VAL A 86 -4.77 -10.08 -16.17
CA VAL A 86 -4.91 -9.52 -14.82
C VAL A 86 -5.20 -10.61 -13.78
N ALA A 87 -6.14 -11.52 -14.05
CA ALA A 87 -6.62 -12.53 -13.10
C ALA A 87 -5.79 -13.84 -13.14
N GLU A 88 -5.14 -14.16 -14.25
CA GLU A 88 -4.41 -15.44 -14.41
C GLU A 88 -2.91 -15.26 -14.65
N GLY A 89 -2.44 -14.03 -14.81
CA GLY A 89 -1.03 -13.75 -15.04
C GLY A 89 -0.54 -14.22 -16.42
N GLU A 90 -1.41 -14.29 -17.42
CA GLU A 90 -1.06 -14.73 -18.77
C GLU A 90 -1.40 -13.69 -19.83
N ARG A 91 -0.37 -13.21 -20.53
CA ARG A 91 -0.50 -12.20 -21.58
C ARG A 91 -1.20 -12.76 -22.82
N ARG A 92 -1.64 -11.88 -23.71
CA ARG A 92 -2.24 -12.24 -25.01
C ARG A 92 -1.36 -13.18 -25.85
N ASP A 93 -0.03 -13.01 -25.79
CA ASP A 93 0.94 -13.85 -26.50
C ASP A 93 1.21 -15.22 -25.82
N GLY A 94 0.50 -15.53 -24.73
CA GLY A 94 0.66 -16.76 -23.94
C GLY A 94 1.83 -16.72 -22.95
N SER A 95 2.63 -15.65 -22.92
CA SER A 95 3.71 -15.53 -21.95
C SER A 95 3.19 -15.21 -20.55
N LYS A 96 3.83 -15.78 -19.54
CA LYS A 96 3.47 -15.57 -18.13
C LYS A 96 4.04 -14.25 -17.62
N LEU A 97 3.22 -13.53 -16.86
CA LEU A 97 3.62 -12.34 -16.11
C LEU A 97 4.47 -12.74 -14.91
N TYR A 98 5.38 -11.85 -14.53
CA TYR A 98 6.09 -11.96 -13.27
C TYR A 98 5.13 -11.65 -12.10
N PRO A 99 5.31 -12.28 -10.92
CA PRO A 99 4.44 -12.06 -9.75
C PRO A 99 4.49 -10.63 -9.17
N ALA A 100 5.29 -9.73 -9.75
CA ALA A 100 5.21 -8.30 -9.46
C ALA A 100 3.87 -7.69 -9.93
N MET A 101 3.23 -8.27 -10.95
CA MET A 101 1.81 -8.02 -11.20
C MET A 101 1.00 -8.87 -10.21
N PRO A 102 0.13 -8.29 -9.36
CA PRO A 102 -0.51 -9.01 -8.27
C PRO A 102 -1.71 -9.86 -8.74
N TYR A 103 -1.51 -10.71 -9.76
CA TYR A 103 -2.52 -11.65 -10.25
C TYR A 103 -2.93 -12.69 -9.18
N THR A 104 -2.09 -12.89 -8.17
CA THR A 104 -2.38 -13.69 -6.96
C THR A 104 -3.42 -13.09 -6.04
N SER A 105 -3.70 -11.78 -6.17
CA SER A 105 -4.83 -11.09 -5.56
C SER A 105 -5.96 -10.85 -6.58
N TYR A 106 -5.62 -10.38 -7.78
CA TYR A 106 -6.62 -10.04 -8.80
C TYR A 106 -7.39 -11.23 -9.37
N HIS A 107 -7.00 -12.48 -9.12
CA HIS A 107 -7.87 -13.61 -9.50
C HIS A 107 -9.23 -13.60 -8.77
N LEU A 108 -9.36 -12.81 -7.68
CA LEU A 108 -10.61 -12.55 -6.98
C LEU A 108 -11.45 -11.45 -7.64
N LEU A 109 -10.89 -10.73 -8.61
CA LEU A 109 -11.58 -9.67 -9.34
C LEU A 109 -12.78 -10.27 -10.08
N LYS A 110 -13.95 -9.66 -9.89
CA LYS A 110 -15.16 -10.04 -10.61
C LYS A 110 -14.96 -9.76 -12.09
N ARG A 111 -15.52 -10.63 -12.93
CA ARG A 111 -15.40 -10.49 -14.38
C ARG A 111 -15.93 -9.13 -14.86
N GLU A 112 -17.10 -8.73 -14.36
CA GLU A 112 -17.69 -7.41 -14.70
C GLU A 112 -16.81 -6.21 -14.32
N ASP A 113 -16.02 -6.33 -13.24
CA ASP A 113 -15.13 -5.26 -12.78
C ASP A 113 -13.89 -5.19 -13.68
N SER A 114 -13.37 -6.34 -14.11
CA SER A 114 -12.29 -6.39 -15.11
C SER A 114 -12.73 -5.79 -16.45
N ASP A 115 -13.93 -6.13 -16.92
CA ASP A 115 -14.48 -5.56 -18.16
C ASP A 115 -14.68 -4.04 -18.06
N ALA A 116 -15.11 -3.55 -16.88
CA ALA A 116 -15.23 -2.11 -16.63
C ALA A 116 -13.86 -1.40 -16.64
N ILE A 117 -12.86 -1.96 -15.94
CA ILE A 117 -11.48 -1.43 -15.97
C ILE A 117 -10.96 -1.40 -17.41
N TYR A 118 -11.14 -2.49 -18.16
CA TYR A 118 -10.75 -2.58 -19.56
C TYR A 118 -11.43 -1.51 -20.41
N ALA A 119 -12.74 -1.32 -20.28
CA ALA A 119 -13.48 -0.29 -20.99
C ALA A 119 -12.96 1.12 -20.68
N TYR A 120 -12.63 1.41 -19.42
CA TYR A 120 -12.01 2.67 -19.04
C TYR A 120 -10.62 2.86 -19.68
N LEU A 121 -9.73 1.87 -19.57
CA LEU A 121 -8.40 1.94 -20.18
C LEU A 121 -8.48 2.14 -21.69
N MET A 122 -9.40 1.43 -22.37
CA MET A 122 -9.67 1.55 -23.80
C MET A 122 -10.28 2.89 -24.22
N SER A 123 -10.79 3.69 -23.28
CA SER A 123 -11.28 5.04 -23.54
C SER A 123 -10.19 6.13 -23.48
N LEU A 124 -8.99 5.79 -23.02
CA LEU A 124 -7.88 6.74 -22.86
C LEU A 124 -7.22 7.09 -24.19
N GLU A 125 -6.40 8.15 -24.18
CA GLU A 125 -5.54 8.50 -25.31
C GLU A 125 -4.46 7.42 -25.49
N PRO A 126 -4.26 6.90 -26.72
CA PRO A 126 -3.19 5.93 -26.98
C PRO A 126 -1.82 6.62 -26.92
N ILE A 127 -0.93 6.09 -26.09
CA ILE A 127 0.43 6.61 -25.95
C ILE A 127 1.41 5.65 -26.60
N ALA A 128 1.97 6.02 -27.75
CA ALA A 128 2.92 5.22 -28.51
C ALA A 128 4.33 5.27 -27.90
N LYS A 129 4.50 4.71 -26.69
CA LYS A 129 5.78 4.67 -25.96
C LYS A 129 6.11 3.24 -25.53
N PRO A 130 7.29 2.71 -25.90
CA PRO A 130 7.75 1.42 -25.38
C PRO A 130 8.14 1.52 -23.90
N SER A 131 7.76 0.52 -23.10
CA SER A 131 8.33 0.32 -21.77
C SER A 131 9.76 -0.24 -21.88
N PRO A 132 10.67 0.13 -20.95
CA PRO A 132 11.95 -0.55 -20.82
C PRO A 132 11.78 -2.06 -20.62
N GLN A 133 12.77 -2.84 -21.04
CA GLN A 133 12.72 -4.30 -20.86
C GLN A 133 13.08 -4.68 -19.42
N THR A 134 12.25 -5.52 -18.80
CA THR A 134 12.53 -6.16 -17.52
C THR A 134 13.87 -6.90 -17.56
N SER A 135 14.73 -6.59 -16.59
CA SER A 135 16.09 -7.15 -16.48
C SER A 135 16.21 -7.88 -15.15
N LEU A 136 16.07 -9.21 -15.20
CA LEU A 136 16.21 -10.10 -14.05
C LEU A 136 17.47 -10.96 -14.16
N SER A 137 18.02 -11.32 -13.01
CA SER A 137 19.18 -12.20 -12.88
C SER A 137 18.80 -13.66 -13.11
N PHE A 138 19.74 -14.48 -13.60
CA PHE A 138 19.55 -15.93 -13.67
C PHE A 138 19.38 -16.53 -12.26
N PRO A 139 18.46 -17.50 -12.03
CA PRO A 139 17.57 -18.15 -13.02
C PRO A 139 16.21 -17.46 -13.25
N PHE A 140 15.94 -16.33 -12.59
CA PHE A 140 14.64 -15.64 -12.62
C PHE A 140 14.31 -15.00 -13.98
N ASN A 141 15.30 -14.80 -14.86
CA ASN A 141 15.07 -14.43 -16.24
C ASN A 141 14.42 -15.56 -17.08
N VAL A 142 14.51 -16.82 -16.65
CA VAL A 142 13.96 -17.97 -17.38
C VAL A 142 12.48 -18.16 -17.03
N ARG A 143 11.58 -17.69 -17.91
CA ARG A 143 10.13 -17.76 -17.72
C ARG A 143 9.56 -19.18 -17.55
N PHE A 144 10.28 -20.22 -17.97
CA PHE A 144 9.88 -21.62 -17.73
C PHE A 144 9.83 -21.97 -16.23
N GLY A 145 10.75 -21.43 -15.42
CA GLY A 145 10.76 -21.61 -13.97
C GLY A 145 9.54 -21.00 -13.27
N LEU A 146 8.97 -19.93 -13.83
CA LEU A 146 7.74 -19.30 -13.33
C LEU A 146 6.52 -20.22 -13.44
N GLY A 147 6.45 -21.06 -14.47
CA GLY A 147 5.35 -22.03 -14.62
C GLY A 147 5.33 -23.04 -13.48
N PHE A 148 6.52 -23.53 -13.08
CA PHE A 148 6.69 -24.42 -11.93
C PHE A 148 6.44 -23.69 -10.60
N TRP A 149 6.95 -22.46 -10.45
CA TRP A 149 6.66 -21.62 -9.28
C TRP A 149 5.17 -21.35 -9.11
N ASN A 150 4.46 -20.98 -10.19
CA ASN A 150 3.02 -20.78 -10.21
C ASN A 150 2.23 -22.06 -9.89
N MET A 151 2.77 -23.24 -10.26
CA MET A 151 2.17 -24.52 -9.91
C MET A 151 2.35 -24.84 -8.42
N LEU A 152 3.53 -24.57 -7.85
CA LEU A 152 3.84 -24.80 -6.44
C LEU A 152 3.14 -23.83 -5.50
N TYR A 153 3.04 -22.56 -5.89
CA TYR A 153 2.42 -21.48 -5.11
C TYR A 153 1.05 -21.09 -5.63
N LYS A 154 0.37 -22.03 -6.30
CA LYS A 154 -1.01 -21.88 -6.79
C LYS A 154 -2.03 -21.65 -5.67
N ASN A 155 -1.62 -21.72 -4.40
CA ASN A 155 -2.44 -21.37 -3.24
C ASN A 155 -2.72 -19.87 -3.26
N ARG A 156 -3.76 -19.54 -4.01
CA ARG A 156 -4.34 -18.23 -4.25
C ARG A 156 -4.91 -17.64 -2.97
N VAL A 157 -4.94 -16.30 -2.89
CA VAL A 157 -5.67 -15.59 -1.83
C VAL A 157 -7.12 -16.08 -1.84
N GLN A 158 -7.65 -16.44 -0.69
CA GLN A 158 -9.03 -16.94 -0.59
C GLN A 158 -9.90 -15.88 0.06
N MET A 159 -11.04 -15.56 -0.56
CA MET A 159 -12.10 -14.85 0.15
C MET A 159 -12.55 -15.72 1.32
N LEU A 160 -12.40 -15.20 2.54
CA LEU A 160 -12.83 -15.87 3.76
C LEU A 160 -14.36 -15.83 3.83
N PRO A 161 -15.06 -16.97 3.70
CA PRO A 161 -16.52 -16.97 3.60
C PRO A 161 -17.25 -16.70 4.93
N SER A 162 -16.55 -16.57 6.06
CA SER A 162 -17.18 -16.81 7.37
C SER A 162 -16.69 -16.01 8.58
N GLU A 163 -15.79 -15.03 8.46
CA GLU A 163 -15.33 -14.25 9.63
C GLU A 163 -16.16 -12.99 9.89
N GLY A 164 -16.85 -12.46 8.86
CA GLY A 164 -17.83 -11.37 8.98
C GLY A 164 -19.07 -11.63 8.11
N LYS A 165 -20.22 -11.05 8.48
CA LYS A 165 -21.50 -11.31 7.79
C LYS A 165 -22.11 -10.09 7.13
N SER A 166 -21.68 -8.88 7.49
CA SER A 166 -22.28 -7.66 6.95
C SER A 166 -21.87 -7.43 5.49
N GLU A 167 -22.73 -6.77 4.72
CA GLU A 167 -22.41 -6.35 3.36
C GLU A 167 -21.19 -5.42 3.33
N THR A 168 -21.06 -4.56 4.34
CA THR A 168 -19.90 -3.68 4.56
C THR A 168 -18.60 -4.46 4.71
N TRP A 169 -18.61 -5.54 5.51
CA TRP A 169 -17.44 -6.39 5.68
C TRP A 169 -17.06 -7.11 4.38
N GLN A 170 -18.03 -7.68 3.66
CA GLN A 170 -17.79 -8.35 2.38
C GLN A 170 -17.24 -7.38 1.33
N ARG A 171 -17.77 -6.15 1.31
CA ARG A 171 -17.26 -5.07 0.45
C ARG A 171 -15.82 -4.73 0.79
N GLY A 172 -15.50 -4.63 2.08
CA GLY A 172 -14.15 -4.38 2.58
C GLY A 172 -13.18 -5.49 2.21
N GLN A 173 -13.59 -6.76 2.34
CA GLN A 173 -12.78 -7.90 1.93
C GLN A 173 -12.40 -7.80 0.46
N TYR A 174 -13.37 -7.50 -0.42
CA TYR A 174 -13.10 -7.36 -1.85
C TYR A 174 -12.14 -6.19 -2.14
N LEU A 175 -12.28 -5.08 -1.43
CA LEU A 175 -11.41 -3.91 -1.58
C LEU A 175 -9.98 -4.17 -1.08
N VAL A 176 -9.81 -4.89 0.03
CA VAL A 176 -8.50 -5.13 0.65
C VAL A 176 -7.76 -6.29 -0.02
N GLU A 177 -8.46 -7.40 -0.30
CA GLU A 177 -7.83 -8.63 -0.80
C GLU A 177 -7.64 -8.63 -2.31
N ALA A 178 -8.64 -8.13 -3.06
CA ALA A 178 -8.65 -8.20 -4.50
C ALA A 178 -8.13 -6.90 -5.12
N LEU A 179 -8.85 -5.78 -4.92
CA LEU A 179 -8.53 -4.51 -5.59
C LEU A 179 -7.24 -3.91 -5.02
N GLY A 180 -7.21 -3.55 -3.74
CA GLY A 180 -6.06 -2.92 -3.10
C GLY A 180 -4.91 -3.87 -2.77
N HIS A 181 -5.09 -5.18 -2.99
CA HIS A 181 -4.07 -6.23 -2.85
C HIS A 181 -3.15 -6.05 -1.63
N CYS A 182 -3.71 -5.65 -0.48
CA CYS A 182 -2.94 -5.21 0.68
C CYS A 182 -2.04 -6.34 1.22
N GLY A 183 -2.48 -7.59 1.03
CA GLY A 183 -1.71 -8.79 1.36
C GLY A 183 -0.38 -8.90 0.63
N GLU A 184 -0.18 -8.26 -0.52
CA GLU A 184 1.10 -8.32 -1.26
C GLU A 184 2.26 -7.67 -0.49
N CYS A 185 1.97 -6.68 0.35
CA CYS A 185 2.95 -6.05 1.24
C CYS A 185 2.81 -6.55 2.69
N HIS A 186 1.58 -6.72 3.17
CA HIS A 186 1.27 -7.03 4.57
C HIS A 186 1.22 -8.53 4.89
N THR A 187 1.75 -9.41 4.03
CA THR A 187 1.89 -10.85 4.29
C THR A 187 3.35 -11.25 4.08
N PRO A 188 3.94 -12.08 4.95
CA PRO A 188 5.35 -12.41 4.84
C PRO A 188 5.58 -13.28 3.60
N ARG A 189 6.76 -13.15 3.00
CA ARG A 189 7.20 -13.93 1.84
C ARG A 189 8.22 -14.98 2.25
N ASN A 190 8.19 -16.14 1.60
CA ASN A 190 9.25 -17.14 1.75
C ASN A 190 10.49 -16.78 0.91
N ALA A 191 11.56 -17.56 1.05
CA ALA A 191 12.83 -17.33 0.35
C ALA A 191 12.72 -17.33 -1.20
N LEU A 192 11.62 -17.86 -1.75
CA LEU A 192 11.32 -17.86 -3.19
C LEU A 192 10.37 -16.71 -3.60
N GLY A 193 10.12 -15.74 -2.71
CA GLY A 193 9.30 -14.56 -2.96
C GLY A 193 7.79 -14.79 -2.92
N ALA A 194 7.32 -15.99 -2.58
CA ALA A 194 5.89 -16.29 -2.53
C ALA A 194 5.28 -15.91 -1.18
N LEU A 195 4.05 -15.39 -1.20
CA LEU A 195 3.27 -15.07 0.00
C LEU A 195 3.00 -16.32 0.84
N GLN A 196 3.22 -16.23 2.14
CA GLN A 196 2.87 -17.24 3.13
C GLN A 196 1.40 -17.04 3.55
N GLN A 197 0.48 -17.66 2.82
CA GLN A 197 -0.97 -17.46 3.01
C GLN A 197 -1.49 -17.94 4.37
N ASP A 198 -0.76 -18.82 5.07
CA ASP A 198 -1.02 -19.19 6.46
C ASP A 198 -0.73 -18.05 7.45
N GLN A 199 0.06 -17.06 7.04
CA GLN A 199 0.39 -15.84 7.77
C GLN A 199 -0.20 -14.59 7.11
N ARG A 200 -1.30 -14.75 6.36
CA ARG A 200 -1.99 -13.67 5.65
C ARG A 200 -2.25 -12.47 6.57
N LEU A 201 -1.87 -11.28 6.11
CA LEU A 201 -1.99 -10.01 6.83
C LEU A 201 -1.23 -9.91 8.15
N GLN A 202 -0.32 -10.84 8.49
CA GLN A 202 0.50 -10.77 9.72
C GLN A 202 1.70 -9.81 9.63
N GLY A 203 1.85 -9.12 8.49
CA GLY A 203 2.93 -8.19 8.22
C GLY A 203 4.08 -8.84 7.45
N GLY A 204 4.96 -8.01 6.91
CA GLY A 204 6.11 -8.44 6.12
C GLY A 204 7.18 -7.35 6.08
N VAL A 205 8.39 -7.69 5.65
CA VAL A 205 9.43 -6.71 5.41
C VAL A 205 9.62 -6.55 3.91
N LEU A 206 9.55 -5.32 3.43
CA LEU A 206 9.74 -4.93 2.04
C LEU A 206 10.70 -3.74 1.98
N LEU A 207 11.77 -3.85 1.19
CA LEU A 207 12.76 -2.78 1.03
C LEU A 207 13.31 -2.26 2.37
N GLY A 208 13.41 -3.13 3.37
CA GLY A 208 13.98 -2.81 4.69
C GLY A 208 12.99 -2.17 5.67
N TYR A 209 11.77 -1.88 5.22
CA TYR A 209 10.66 -1.43 6.06
C TYR A 209 9.71 -2.58 6.38
N GLU A 210 9.18 -2.60 7.60
CA GLU A 210 8.07 -3.46 8.00
C GLU A 210 6.76 -2.86 7.46
N ALA A 211 6.04 -3.61 6.62
CA ALA A 211 4.61 -3.46 6.44
C ALA A 211 3.92 -4.16 7.63
N PRO A 212 3.32 -3.42 8.59
CA PRO A 212 2.84 -4.00 9.85
C PRO A 212 1.72 -5.01 9.64
N SER A 213 1.49 -5.91 10.60
CA SER A 213 0.28 -6.74 10.61
C SER A 213 -0.99 -5.88 10.45
N LEU A 214 -1.95 -6.33 9.65
CA LEU A 214 -3.28 -5.71 9.52
C LEU A 214 -4.37 -6.52 10.24
N LEU A 215 -3.99 -7.48 11.08
CA LEU A 215 -4.96 -8.22 11.90
C LEU A 215 -5.62 -7.30 12.93
N ALA A 216 -6.90 -7.56 13.23
CA ALA A 216 -7.72 -6.71 14.10
C ALA A 216 -7.09 -6.46 15.48
N GLU A 217 -6.60 -7.52 16.14
CA GLU A 217 -5.96 -7.41 17.45
C GLU A 217 -4.66 -6.60 17.40
N ASP A 218 -3.84 -6.78 16.36
CA ASP A 218 -2.59 -6.04 16.22
C ASP A 218 -2.85 -4.55 15.90
N LEU A 219 -3.87 -4.26 15.10
CA LEU A 219 -4.32 -2.88 14.84
C LEU A 219 -4.83 -2.22 16.13
N ALA A 220 -5.69 -2.90 16.89
CA ALA A 220 -6.18 -2.38 18.17
C ALA A 220 -5.06 -2.22 19.19
N GLU A 221 -4.10 -3.15 19.25
CA GLU A 221 -2.91 -3.06 20.10
C GLU A 221 -2.04 -1.85 19.76
N ARG A 222 -2.08 -1.37 18.51
CA ARG A 222 -1.44 -0.12 18.07
C ARG A 222 -2.34 1.11 18.15
N GLY A 223 -3.55 0.97 18.71
CA GLY A 223 -4.46 2.06 19.03
C GLY A 223 -5.39 2.45 17.89
N TRP A 224 -5.55 1.61 16.86
CA TRP A 224 -6.44 1.88 15.73
C TRP A 224 -7.90 1.57 16.07
N SER A 225 -8.78 2.52 15.75
CA SER A 225 -10.23 2.31 15.70
C SER A 225 -10.71 2.25 14.24
N THR A 226 -11.95 1.81 14.01
CA THR A 226 -12.55 1.77 12.67
C THR A 226 -12.58 3.16 12.03
N ASP A 227 -12.93 4.19 12.80
CA ASP A 227 -13.00 5.56 12.30
C ASP A 227 -11.62 6.14 11.99
N ASP A 228 -10.63 5.86 12.84
CA ASP A 228 -9.25 6.30 12.62
C ASP A 228 -8.65 5.63 11.38
N LEU A 229 -8.88 4.32 11.20
CA LEU A 229 -8.37 3.59 10.05
C LEU A 229 -9.05 4.03 8.75
N ALA A 230 -10.36 4.27 8.77
CA ALA A 230 -11.06 4.82 7.60
C ALA A 230 -10.55 6.24 7.26
N THR A 231 -10.29 7.07 8.28
CA THR A 231 -9.69 8.41 8.11
C THR A 231 -8.30 8.31 7.50
N PHE A 232 -7.47 7.42 8.02
CA PHE A 232 -6.12 7.18 7.51
C PHE A 232 -6.11 6.69 6.07
N LEU A 233 -6.98 5.74 5.69
CA LEU A 233 -7.07 5.26 4.31
C LEU A 233 -7.55 6.35 3.35
N LYS A 234 -8.41 7.26 3.81
CA LYS A 234 -8.95 8.35 2.99
C LYS A 234 -7.99 9.51 2.83
N HIS A 235 -7.40 9.95 3.94
CA HIS A 235 -6.64 11.19 4.02
C HIS A 235 -5.14 10.95 4.04
N GLY A 236 -4.70 9.71 4.28
CA GLY A 236 -3.32 9.33 4.47
C GLY A 236 -2.75 9.70 5.83
N ILE A 237 -3.57 10.23 6.73
CA ILE A 237 -3.15 10.68 8.05
C ILE A 237 -4.26 10.47 9.08
N SER A 238 -3.87 10.05 10.28
CA SER A 238 -4.69 10.00 11.50
C SER A 238 -3.83 10.27 12.73
N ALA A 239 -4.41 10.22 13.93
CA ALA A 239 -3.65 10.34 15.18
C ALA A 239 -2.54 9.28 15.32
N GLN A 240 -2.71 8.12 14.69
CA GLN A 240 -1.76 7.01 14.73
C GLN A 240 -0.61 7.15 13.73
N GLY A 241 -0.58 8.22 12.92
CA GLY A 241 0.52 8.53 12.01
C GLY A 241 0.06 8.86 10.58
N SER A 242 1.02 8.90 9.66
CA SER A 242 0.80 9.19 8.24
C SER A 242 1.27 8.05 7.33
N MET A 243 0.74 7.97 6.12
CA MET A 243 1.25 7.10 5.06
C MET A 243 2.54 7.69 4.50
N PHE A 244 3.66 7.03 4.77
CA PHE A 244 4.98 7.42 4.27
C PHE A 244 5.64 6.27 3.48
N ASN A 245 6.72 6.61 2.76
CA ASN A 245 7.46 5.69 1.89
C ASN A 245 6.52 4.87 1.00
N GLU A 246 6.60 3.53 1.02
CA GLU A 246 5.86 2.64 0.12
C GLU A 246 4.33 2.72 0.29
N MET A 247 3.81 3.18 1.44
CA MET A 247 2.37 3.40 1.61
C MET A 247 1.90 4.74 1.04
N TYR A 248 2.80 5.69 0.78
CA TYR A 248 2.41 6.98 0.22
C TYR A 248 1.91 6.90 -1.23
N PRO A 249 2.56 6.15 -2.15
CA PRO A 249 2.00 5.89 -3.47
C PRO A 249 0.60 5.27 -3.42
N VAL A 250 0.33 4.34 -2.49
CA VAL A 250 -1.00 3.73 -2.32
C VAL A 250 -2.06 4.80 -2.03
N LEU A 251 -1.76 5.78 -1.18
CA LEU A 251 -2.63 6.94 -1.01
C LEU A 251 -2.73 7.76 -2.29
N HIS A 252 -1.57 8.19 -2.80
CA HIS A 252 -1.46 9.21 -3.82
C HIS A 252 -2.13 8.77 -5.13
N HIS A 253 -2.07 7.49 -5.44
CA HIS A 253 -2.56 6.91 -6.69
C HIS A 253 -3.91 6.20 -6.54
N SER A 254 -4.26 5.70 -5.35
CA SER A 254 -5.43 4.88 -5.11
C SER A 254 -6.37 5.41 -4.02
N THR A 255 -6.06 5.17 -2.74
CA THR A 255 -7.10 5.11 -1.69
C THR A 255 -7.78 6.46 -1.47
N GLN A 256 -7.11 7.59 -1.70
CA GLN A 256 -7.71 8.92 -1.54
C GLN A 256 -8.89 9.21 -2.47
N TYR A 257 -9.00 8.46 -3.58
CA TYR A 257 -10.05 8.64 -4.58
C TYR A 257 -11.31 7.79 -4.34
N LEU A 258 -11.29 6.91 -3.32
CA LEU A 258 -12.42 6.05 -3.01
C LEU A 258 -13.53 6.84 -2.28
N PRO A 259 -14.80 6.44 -2.41
CA PRO A 259 -15.88 7.00 -1.62
C PRO A 259 -15.71 6.61 -0.14
N LEU A 260 -16.18 7.46 0.76
CA LEU A 260 -16.05 7.26 2.21
C LEU A 260 -16.58 5.90 2.70
N ASP A 261 -17.64 5.39 2.08
CA ASP A 261 -18.22 4.11 2.45
C ASP A 261 -17.28 2.93 2.15
N ASP A 262 -16.41 3.05 1.15
CA ASP A 262 -15.39 2.05 0.87
C ASP A 262 -14.26 2.10 1.90
N HIS A 263 -13.85 3.28 2.37
CA HIS A 263 -12.89 3.39 3.48
C HIS A 263 -13.41 2.74 4.76
N LYS A 264 -14.70 2.99 5.06
CA LYS A 264 -15.38 2.33 6.19
C LYS A 264 -15.45 0.82 5.98
N ALA A 265 -15.79 0.36 4.78
CA ALA A 265 -15.82 -1.06 4.45
C ALA A 265 -14.46 -1.72 4.67
N MET A 266 -13.37 -1.13 4.16
CA MET A 266 -12.01 -1.61 4.36
C MET A 266 -11.64 -1.67 5.85
N ALA A 267 -11.95 -0.61 6.62
CA ALA A 267 -11.69 -0.58 8.05
C ALA A 267 -12.51 -1.65 8.81
N THR A 268 -13.80 -1.83 8.48
CA THR A 268 -14.66 -2.89 9.02
C THR A 268 -14.15 -4.28 8.68
N TYR A 269 -13.60 -4.49 7.49
CA TYR A 269 -13.01 -5.78 7.13
C TYR A 269 -11.78 -6.09 7.99
N LEU A 270 -10.87 -5.13 8.14
CA LEU A 270 -9.62 -5.31 8.86
C LEU A 270 -9.78 -5.43 10.38
N LEU A 271 -10.69 -4.64 10.97
CA LEU A 271 -10.95 -4.66 12.42
C LEU A 271 -12.11 -5.58 12.83
N GLY A 272 -12.94 -6.01 11.88
CA GLY A 272 -14.14 -6.80 12.11
C GLY A 272 -15.41 -5.96 12.31
N ASP A 273 -16.56 -6.63 12.22
CA ASP A 273 -17.89 -6.04 12.52
C ASP A 273 -18.02 -5.59 13.99
N GLN A 274 -17.24 -6.20 14.88
CA GLN A 274 -17.13 -5.86 16.31
C GLN A 274 -15.66 -5.64 16.64
N PRO A 275 -15.13 -4.42 16.44
CA PRO A 275 -13.70 -4.17 16.57
C PRO A 275 -13.23 -4.31 18.02
N PRO A 276 -12.05 -4.90 18.27
CA PRO A 276 -11.44 -4.87 19.60
C PRO A 276 -11.16 -3.43 20.03
N ALA A 277 -11.12 -3.20 21.35
CA ALA A 277 -10.92 -1.86 21.88
C ALA A 277 -9.48 -1.37 21.63
N PRO A 278 -9.28 -0.18 21.07
CA PRO A 278 -7.94 0.34 20.82
C PRO A 278 -7.16 0.55 22.13
N ARG A 279 -5.95 -0.01 22.21
CA ARG A 279 -5.05 0.14 23.35
C ARG A 279 -4.53 1.57 23.41
N LYS A 280 -4.78 2.22 24.54
CA LYS A 280 -4.17 3.51 24.90
C LYS A 280 -2.83 3.27 25.57
N VAL A 281 -1.82 4.06 25.19
CA VAL A 281 -0.53 4.08 25.88
C VAL A 281 -0.62 5.12 26.99
N ASN A 282 -0.21 4.74 28.20
CA ASN A 282 -0.10 5.67 29.30
C ASN A 282 1.28 6.34 29.23
N ALA A 283 1.32 7.66 29.43
CA ALA A 283 2.58 8.37 29.52
C ALA A 283 3.45 7.82 30.65
N VAL A 284 4.70 7.46 30.32
CA VAL A 284 5.70 7.03 31.29
C VAL A 284 6.42 8.25 31.84
N ALA A 285 6.51 8.37 33.17
CA ALA A 285 7.21 9.50 33.77
C ALA A 285 8.72 9.41 33.48
N PHE A 286 9.38 10.54 33.18
CA PHE A 286 10.81 10.56 32.83
C PHE A 286 11.72 9.79 33.81
N LYS A 287 11.43 9.88 35.12
CA LYS A 287 12.20 9.18 36.16
C LYS A 287 12.05 7.65 36.15
N GLN A 288 11.03 7.14 35.47
CA GLN A 288 10.75 5.70 35.34
C GLN A 288 11.33 5.12 34.04
N LEU A 289 11.78 5.98 33.12
CA LEU A 289 12.54 5.56 31.95
C LEU A 289 13.89 4.99 32.40
N ASP A 290 14.41 4.01 31.67
CA ASP A 290 15.76 3.53 31.91
C ASP A 290 16.85 4.57 31.56
N ALA A 291 18.09 4.26 31.91
CA ALA A 291 19.22 5.17 31.70
C ALA A 291 19.47 5.52 30.21
N SER A 292 19.18 4.60 29.29
CA SER A 292 19.35 4.77 27.85
C SER A 292 18.29 5.74 27.30
N ALA A 293 17.01 5.53 27.61
CA ALA A 293 15.93 6.45 27.27
C ALA A 293 16.09 7.83 27.93
N GLN A 294 16.62 7.90 29.15
CA GLN A 294 16.93 9.19 29.78
C GLN A 294 18.00 9.98 28.99
N GLN A 295 19.03 9.31 28.45
CA GLN A 295 20.00 9.93 27.55
C GLN A 295 19.36 10.29 26.19
N GLY A 296 18.52 9.39 25.66
CA GLY A 296 17.79 9.57 24.40
C GLY A 296 16.93 10.82 24.35
N ARG A 297 16.37 11.22 25.50
CA ARG A 297 15.64 12.48 25.61
C ARG A 297 16.47 13.69 25.18
N GLN A 298 17.77 13.72 25.48
CA GLN A 298 18.61 14.85 25.09
C GLN A 298 18.80 14.89 23.56
N HIS A 299 18.95 13.74 22.91
CA HIS A 299 18.98 13.65 21.45
C HIS A 299 17.67 14.15 20.85
N TYR A 300 16.51 13.72 21.40
CA TYR A 300 15.20 14.19 20.94
C TYR A 300 15.04 15.71 21.06
N LEU A 301 15.40 16.29 22.20
CA LEU A 301 15.30 17.74 22.40
C LEU A 301 16.21 18.54 21.45
N ASN A 302 17.38 18.00 21.15
CA ASN A 302 18.35 18.68 20.29
C ASN A 302 17.99 18.59 18.80
N LEU A 303 17.39 17.47 18.36
CA LEU A 303 17.24 17.15 16.94
C LEU A 303 15.79 17.14 16.46
N CYS A 304 14.83 16.74 17.32
CA CYS A 304 13.48 16.38 16.89
C CYS A 304 12.41 17.35 17.41
N ALA A 305 12.57 17.83 18.65
CA ALA A 305 11.53 18.59 19.38
C ALA A 305 11.15 19.91 18.71
N GLY A 306 12.02 20.48 17.87
CA GLY A 306 11.70 21.70 17.11
C GLY A 306 10.54 21.51 16.13
N CYS A 307 10.32 20.29 15.63
CA CYS A 307 9.20 19.96 14.73
C CYS A 307 8.15 19.08 15.42
N HIS A 308 8.57 18.09 16.20
CA HIS A 308 7.66 17.13 16.84
C HIS A 308 7.12 17.60 18.20
N GLY A 309 7.51 18.79 18.67
CA GLY A 309 7.11 19.33 19.96
C GLY A 309 7.91 18.75 21.12
N VAL A 310 7.95 19.45 22.25
CA VAL A 310 8.75 19.02 23.42
C VAL A 310 8.15 17.80 24.11
N ALA A 311 6.82 17.66 24.05
CA ALA A 311 6.07 16.55 24.61
C ALA A 311 5.63 15.53 23.54
N GLY A 312 6.12 15.65 22.30
CA GLY A 312 5.76 14.76 21.20
C GLY A 312 4.39 15.04 20.60
N GLU A 313 3.82 16.23 20.84
CA GLU A 313 2.50 16.64 20.40
C GLU A 313 2.39 16.87 18.88
N GLY A 314 3.53 16.97 18.18
CA GLY A 314 3.58 17.30 16.76
C GLY A 314 3.15 18.74 16.47
N VAL A 315 3.10 19.08 15.18
CA VAL A 315 2.55 20.36 14.72
C VAL A 315 1.62 20.06 13.55
N PRO A 316 0.31 20.41 13.64
CA PRO A 316 -0.65 20.16 12.58
C PRO A 316 -0.14 20.64 11.21
N HIS A 317 -0.29 19.81 10.18
CA HIS A 317 0.15 20.09 8.80
C HIS A 317 1.67 20.34 8.63
N VAL A 318 2.49 19.94 9.59
CA VAL A 318 3.94 20.13 9.55
C VAL A 318 4.66 18.85 9.95
N ALA A 319 4.34 18.28 11.12
CA ALA A 319 4.98 17.09 11.65
C ALA A 319 3.99 16.26 12.48
N VAL A 320 4.07 14.94 12.31
CA VAL A 320 3.22 13.99 13.06
C VAL A 320 3.52 14.05 14.56
N ALA A 321 2.49 13.79 15.37
CA ALA A 321 2.65 13.52 16.79
C ALA A 321 3.42 12.20 16.99
N MET A 322 4.17 12.14 18.09
CA MET A 322 4.80 10.91 18.58
C MET A 322 3.82 10.12 19.46
N ASP A 323 2.96 10.83 20.20
CA ASP A 323 1.91 10.19 21.00
C ASP A 323 0.91 9.45 20.10
N GLY A 324 0.64 8.18 20.44
CA GLY A 324 -0.25 7.32 19.67
C GLY A 324 0.30 6.81 18.33
N ASN A 325 1.50 7.24 17.89
CA ASN A 325 2.01 6.93 16.56
C ASN A 325 2.48 5.47 16.44
N THR A 326 1.93 4.79 15.43
CA THR A 326 2.10 3.36 15.14
C THR A 326 3.56 2.95 15.05
N THR A 327 4.42 3.78 14.46
CA THR A 327 5.83 3.45 14.21
C THR A 327 6.61 3.26 15.53
N LEU A 328 6.21 3.95 16.60
CA LEU A 328 6.82 3.81 17.92
C LEU A 328 6.31 2.57 18.66
N ARG A 329 5.18 2.00 18.21
CA ARG A 329 4.46 0.90 18.85
C ARG A 329 4.74 -0.47 18.21
N LEU A 330 5.42 -0.51 17.06
CA LEU A 330 5.82 -1.76 16.41
C LEU A 330 6.82 -2.54 17.27
N ASN A 331 6.72 -3.86 17.27
CA ASN A 331 7.63 -4.72 18.04
C ASN A 331 9.06 -4.61 17.49
N ASP A 332 9.24 -4.66 16.18
CA ASP A 332 10.52 -4.33 15.53
C ASP A 332 10.72 -2.81 15.50
N ALA A 333 11.93 -2.34 15.75
CA ALA A 333 12.29 -0.93 15.71
C ALA A 333 12.75 -0.45 14.33
N ARG A 334 12.82 -1.34 13.33
CA ARG A 334 13.31 -1.03 12.00
C ARG A 334 12.66 0.20 11.38
N ASN A 335 11.33 0.33 11.43
CA ASN A 335 10.65 1.46 10.79
C ASN A 335 11.01 2.78 11.45
N LEU A 336 11.05 2.79 12.78
CA LEU A 336 11.42 4.00 13.51
C LEU A 336 12.87 4.39 13.24
N LEU A 337 13.78 3.42 13.27
CA LEU A 337 15.19 3.63 12.95
C LEU A 337 15.34 4.18 11.53
N ARG A 338 14.69 3.55 10.55
CA ARG A 338 14.78 3.91 9.13
C ARG A 338 14.22 5.29 8.86
N VAL A 339 13.06 5.62 9.43
CA VAL A 339 12.49 6.97 9.31
C VAL A 339 13.44 8.03 9.85
N ILE A 340 14.15 7.76 10.95
CA ILE A 340 15.13 8.71 11.51
C ILE A 340 16.40 8.77 10.64
N ASP A 341 16.90 7.64 10.15
CA ASP A 341 18.14 7.59 9.37
C ASP A 341 17.98 8.16 7.95
N ASP A 342 16.92 7.73 7.26
CA ASP A 342 16.66 8.05 5.85
C ASP A 342 15.96 9.42 5.72
N GLY A 343 15.18 9.81 6.74
CA GLY A 343 14.28 10.95 6.67
C GLY A 343 13.03 10.65 5.84
N ILE A 344 12.15 11.65 5.71
CA ILE A 344 10.93 11.58 4.90
C ILE A 344 10.89 12.81 4.01
N LYS A 345 10.63 12.62 2.71
CA LYS A 345 10.45 13.74 1.77
C LYS A 345 9.19 14.54 2.11
N GLU A 346 9.03 15.72 1.52
CA GLU A 346 7.76 16.45 1.64
C GLU A 346 6.62 15.59 1.07
N GLN A 347 5.49 15.55 1.80
CA GLN A 347 4.32 14.78 1.40
C GLN A 347 3.08 15.66 1.42
N GLN A 348 2.30 15.57 0.35
CA GLN A 348 0.98 16.21 0.26
C GLN A 348 -0.10 15.17 0.43
N PHE A 349 -1.06 15.47 1.30
CA PHE A 349 -2.21 14.64 1.59
C PHE A 349 -3.47 15.33 1.05
N THR A 350 -4.63 14.71 1.25
CA THR A 350 -5.89 15.30 0.77
C THR A 350 -6.19 16.63 1.45
N GLY A 351 -6.79 17.57 0.72
CA GLY A 351 -7.19 18.87 1.28
C GLY A 351 -5.99 19.78 1.54
N PHE A 352 -5.86 20.27 2.77
CA PHE A 352 -4.74 21.14 3.19
C PHE A 352 -3.68 20.40 4.01
N GLU A 353 -3.87 19.09 4.20
CA GLU A 353 -2.92 18.27 4.94
C GLU A 353 -1.61 18.11 4.16
N ARG A 354 -0.49 18.38 4.84
CA ARG A 354 0.86 18.21 4.30
C ARG A 354 1.81 17.89 5.43
N MET A 355 2.93 17.24 5.12
CA MET A 355 4.03 17.07 6.05
C MET A 355 5.29 17.69 5.44
N GLN A 356 5.96 18.52 6.23
CA GLN A 356 7.25 19.08 5.84
C GLN A 356 8.30 17.97 5.78
N PRO A 357 9.36 18.13 4.96
CA PRO A 357 10.39 17.12 4.87
C PRO A 357 11.06 16.93 6.25
N MET A 358 11.15 15.68 6.69
CA MET A 358 11.93 15.28 7.85
C MET A 358 13.36 14.95 7.38
N PRO A 359 14.39 15.65 7.87
CA PRO A 359 15.77 15.33 7.49
C PRO A 359 16.17 13.94 8.01
N GLY A 360 17.02 13.25 7.25
CA GLY A 360 17.69 12.03 7.71
C GLY A 360 18.86 12.34 8.65
N PHE A 361 19.10 11.47 9.62
CA PHE A 361 20.11 11.64 10.67
C PHE A 361 21.19 10.54 10.69
N SER A 362 21.27 9.73 9.63
CA SER A 362 22.24 8.63 9.52
C SER A 362 23.71 9.06 9.69
N ASP A 363 24.06 10.30 9.34
CA ASP A 363 25.40 10.88 9.52
C ASP A 363 25.57 11.67 10.83
N LYS A 364 24.51 11.81 11.64
CA LYS A 364 24.50 12.60 12.89
C LYS A 364 24.45 11.76 14.15
N LEU A 365 23.94 10.54 14.06
CA LEU A 365 23.75 9.65 15.20
C LEU A 365 24.54 8.36 15.00
N ASP A 366 25.50 8.10 15.90
CA ASP A 366 26.10 6.76 15.98
C ASP A 366 25.08 5.72 16.49
N ASP A 367 25.43 4.43 16.42
CA ASP A 367 24.52 3.35 16.80
C ASP A 367 24.08 3.40 18.27
N GLY A 368 24.93 3.92 19.15
CA GLY A 368 24.61 4.09 20.58
C GLY A 368 23.61 5.20 20.81
N GLN A 369 23.84 6.35 20.18
CA GLN A 369 22.96 7.53 20.25
C GLN A 369 21.61 7.25 19.60
N MET A 370 21.60 6.56 18.45
CA MET A 370 20.38 6.09 17.82
C MET A 370 19.62 5.14 18.75
N ARG A 371 20.31 4.16 19.37
CA ARG A 371 19.69 3.26 20.34
C ARG A 371 19.06 4.01 21.53
N ASP A 372 19.75 5.01 22.08
CA ASP A 372 19.20 5.84 23.17
C ASP A 372 17.92 6.57 22.72
N LEU A 373 17.96 7.19 21.53
CA LEU A 373 16.81 7.90 20.95
C LEU A 373 15.62 6.95 20.72
N LEU A 374 15.86 5.78 20.12
CA LEU A 374 14.82 4.76 19.91
C LEU A 374 14.19 4.31 21.24
N HIS A 375 15.01 4.07 22.27
CA HIS A 375 14.52 3.71 23.60
C HIS A 375 13.64 4.82 24.19
N TYR A 376 14.05 6.09 24.07
CA TYR A 376 13.27 7.23 24.56
C TYR A 376 11.90 7.32 23.89
N LEU A 377 11.87 7.30 22.54
CA LEU A 377 10.62 7.41 21.77
C LEU A 377 9.67 6.26 22.10
N ARG A 378 10.17 5.02 22.09
CA ARG A 378 9.39 3.80 22.27
C ARG A 378 8.87 3.61 23.70
N GLN A 379 9.65 3.95 24.72
CA GLN A 379 9.17 3.87 26.11
C GLN A 379 8.19 5.01 26.44
N THR A 380 8.45 6.21 25.94
CA THR A 380 7.64 7.39 26.30
C THR A 380 6.26 7.35 25.64
N TRP A 381 6.20 7.02 24.35
CA TRP A 381 4.97 7.12 23.55
C TRP A 381 4.56 5.81 22.87
N GLY A 382 5.50 4.86 22.71
CA GLY A 382 5.25 3.58 22.07
C GLY A 382 4.65 2.50 22.98
N GLY A 383 4.77 2.64 24.30
CA GLY A 383 4.40 1.59 25.25
C GLY A 383 5.25 0.32 25.12
N GLN A 384 6.45 0.46 24.56
CA GLN A 384 7.39 -0.63 24.24
C GLN A 384 8.59 -0.62 25.22
N ALA A 385 9.13 -1.80 25.51
CA ALA A 385 10.33 -1.95 26.33
C ALA A 385 11.62 -1.59 25.57
N ALA A 386 12.69 -1.30 26.31
CA ALA A 386 14.01 -0.96 25.78
C ALA A 386 14.94 -2.17 25.69
N GLU A 387 14.78 -2.93 24.62
CA GLU A 387 15.51 -4.19 24.45
C GLU A 387 16.59 -4.13 23.35
N LEU A 388 16.76 -2.97 22.70
CA LEU A 388 17.74 -2.81 21.62
C LEU A 388 19.15 -2.55 22.15
N SER A 389 20.12 -3.30 21.62
CA SER A 389 21.55 -3.01 21.75
C SER A 389 22.07 -2.14 20.58
N PRO A 390 23.18 -1.42 20.76
CA PRO A 390 23.83 -0.71 19.65
C PRO A 390 24.20 -1.64 18.48
N GLN A 391 24.59 -2.88 18.76
CA GLN A 391 24.91 -3.87 17.72
C GLN A 391 23.69 -4.22 16.86
N GLN A 392 22.51 -4.34 17.47
CA GLN A 392 21.26 -4.56 16.73
C GLN A 392 20.89 -3.34 15.87
N VAL A 393 21.15 -2.12 16.35
CA VAL A 393 20.98 -0.90 15.53
C VAL A 393 21.90 -0.93 14.32
N GLY A 394 23.19 -1.24 14.51
CA GLY A 394 24.13 -1.38 13.40
C GLY A 394 23.73 -2.48 12.41
N GLN A 395 23.17 -3.60 12.90
CA GLN A 395 22.63 -4.66 12.05
C GLN A 395 21.46 -4.16 11.20
N LEU A 396 20.45 -3.53 11.81
CA LEU A 396 19.28 -2.98 11.11
C LEU A 396 19.66 -1.92 10.07
N ARG A 397 20.68 -1.10 10.34
CA ARG A 397 21.26 -0.14 9.39
C ARG A 397 21.94 -0.82 8.21
N SER A 398 22.60 -1.95 8.45
CA SER A 398 23.32 -2.70 7.42
C SER A 398 22.42 -3.56 6.52
N GLU A 399 21.21 -3.88 6.96
CA GLU A 399 20.22 -4.58 6.13
C GLU A 399 20.00 -3.75 4.85
N LYS A 400 20.30 -4.30 3.68
CA LYS A 400 19.85 -3.65 2.45
C LYS A 400 18.38 -3.94 2.31
N GLY A 401 17.59 -2.93 1.95
CA GLY A 401 16.21 -3.17 1.56
C GLY A 401 16.20 -4.21 0.44
N HIS A 402 15.68 -5.40 0.73
CA HIS A 402 15.47 -6.45 -0.25
C HIS A 402 14.09 -6.30 -0.85
#